data_AF-A0A348UZM9-F1
#
_entry.id   AF-A0A348UZM9-F1
#
_cell.length_a   1.000
_cell.length_b   1.000
_cell.length_c   1.000
_cell.angle_alpha   90.00
_cell.angle_beta   90.00
_cell.angle_gamma   90.00
#
_symmetry.space_group_name_H-M   'P 1'
#
loop_
_entity.id
_entity.type
_entity.pdbx_description
1 polymer ?
#
loop_
_entity_poly.entity_id
_entity_poly.type
_entity_poly.pdbx_seq_one_letter_code
_entity_poly.pdbx_strand_id
1 'polypeptide(L)'
;MAEPSGKNSPNLSLPFYLFQLWESQKSGRLRLNPGPYERQFCLVRGEITPVKKYFPEKDFLDWLQETRRIEPPLRLNRQLLGSDSLGSVVAVLIEHGFLPPQEALELTREFLAARLTDYFNLFEVRLSFEEEEFAEEEVVIKGLFTPDLILRGFRRLNRLDHLSRFLPAEKELIVRQVPSYARKLDLRTPELYLW
;
A
#
# COMPACT_ATOMS: atom_id res chain seq x y z
N MET A 1 -23.96 -27.37 1.89
CA MET A 1 -22.52 -27.32 1.60
C MET A 1 -22.31 -26.10 0.71
N ALA A 2 -21.72 -25.04 1.25
CA ALA A 2 -21.43 -23.83 0.49
C ALA A 2 -19.99 -23.94 -0.04
N GLU A 3 -19.83 -23.81 -1.35
CA GLU A 3 -18.51 -23.68 -1.97
C GLU A 3 -17.89 -22.33 -1.59
N PRO A 4 -16.62 -22.28 -1.15
CA PRO A 4 -15.93 -21.00 -0.99
C PRO A 4 -15.53 -20.50 -2.38
N SER A 5 -16.21 -19.45 -2.84
CA SER A 5 -15.86 -18.68 -4.03
C SER A 5 -14.62 -17.82 -3.78
N GLY A 6 -13.48 -18.45 -3.49
CA GLY A 6 -12.17 -17.81 -3.50
C GLY A 6 -11.50 -18.11 -4.83
N LYS A 7 -11.70 -17.25 -5.84
CA LYS A 7 -10.88 -17.33 -7.06
C LYS A 7 -9.44 -17.01 -6.66
N ASN A 8 -8.64 -18.06 -6.43
CA ASN A 8 -7.19 -17.93 -6.42
C ASN A 8 -6.78 -17.42 -7.80
N SER A 9 -6.36 -16.16 -7.85
CA SER A 9 -5.76 -15.59 -9.05
C SER A 9 -4.51 -16.43 -9.39
N PRO A 10 -4.21 -16.68 -10.68
CA PRO A 10 -2.94 -17.30 -11.07
C PRO A 10 -1.78 -16.49 -10.49
N ASN A 11 -0.62 -17.11 -10.29
CA ASN A 11 0.63 -16.52 -9.77
C ASN A 11 1.03 -15.21 -10.49
N LEU A 12 0.35 -14.12 -10.20
CA LEU A 12 0.58 -12.79 -10.74
C LEU A 12 1.44 -12.05 -9.73
N SER A 13 2.47 -11.37 -10.22
CA SER A 13 3.29 -10.53 -9.35
C SER A 13 2.42 -9.44 -8.73
N LEU A 14 2.64 -9.15 -7.44
CA LEU A 14 1.89 -8.12 -6.70
C LEU A 14 1.79 -6.77 -7.45
N PRO A 15 2.88 -6.23 -8.06
CA PRO A 15 2.79 -4.98 -8.81
C PRO A 15 1.80 -5.04 -9.96
N PHE A 16 1.78 -6.15 -10.70
CA PHE A 16 0.87 -6.32 -11.82
C PHE A 16 -0.58 -6.43 -11.35
N TYR A 17 -0.83 -7.17 -10.27
CA TYR A 17 -2.17 -7.30 -9.72
C TYR A 17 -2.70 -5.96 -9.19
N LEU A 18 -1.87 -5.18 -8.51
CA LEU A 18 -2.19 -3.83 -8.07
C LEU A 18 -2.54 -2.91 -9.25
N PHE A 19 -1.80 -2.99 -10.36
CA PHE A 19 -2.09 -2.23 -11.56
C PHE A 19 -3.47 -2.58 -12.14
N GLN A 20 -3.83 -3.86 -12.21
CA GLN A 20 -5.13 -4.30 -12.72
C GLN A 20 -6.29 -3.80 -11.84
N LEU A 21 -6.14 -3.86 -10.51
CA LEU A 21 -7.14 -3.35 -9.57
C LEU A 21 -7.31 -1.83 -9.71
N TRP A 22 -6.21 -1.10 -9.89
CA TRP A 22 -6.22 0.34 -10.13
C TRP A 22 -6.89 0.71 -11.45
N GLU A 23 -6.50 0.06 -12.55
CA GLU A 23 -7.05 0.30 -13.88
C GLU A 23 -8.56 0.05 -13.92
N SER A 24 -9.01 -0.98 -13.20
CA SER A 24 -10.42 -1.34 -13.06
C SER A 24 -11.17 -0.55 -11.99
N GLN A 25 -10.51 0.40 -11.32
CA GLN A 25 -11.08 1.26 -10.26
C GLN A 25 -11.76 0.45 -9.13
N LYS A 26 -11.16 -0.68 -8.75
CA LYS A 26 -11.77 -1.60 -7.76
C LYS A 26 -11.70 -1.03 -6.34
N SER A 27 -12.79 -1.20 -5.59
CA SER A 27 -12.86 -0.97 -4.15
C SER A 27 -12.99 -2.30 -3.42
N GLY A 28 -12.23 -2.50 -2.35
CA GLY A 28 -12.26 -3.72 -1.58
C GLY A 28 -10.99 -3.98 -0.78
N ARG A 29 -10.83 -5.21 -0.32
CA ARG A 29 -9.67 -5.65 0.47
C ARG A 29 -8.76 -6.54 -0.35
N LEU A 30 -7.51 -6.11 -0.49
CA LEU A 30 -6.41 -6.95 -0.98
C LEU A 30 -5.77 -7.66 0.21
N ARG A 31 -5.77 -9.00 0.17
CA ARG A 31 -5.09 -9.84 1.15
C ARG A 31 -3.84 -10.44 0.53
N LEU A 32 -2.74 -10.34 1.26
CA LEU A 32 -1.45 -10.90 0.91
C LEU A 32 -1.09 -11.95 1.94
N ASN A 33 -0.82 -13.17 1.49
CA ASN A 33 -0.37 -14.24 2.35
C ASN A 33 1.05 -14.69 1.91
N PRO A 34 2.10 -14.13 2.53
CA PRO A 34 3.50 -14.53 2.33
C PRO A 34 3.90 -15.81 3.11
N GLY A 35 2.97 -16.51 3.78
CA GLY A 35 3.24 -17.77 4.48
C GLY A 35 2.50 -17.88 5.82
N PRO A 36 3.17 -17.64 6.97
CA PRO A 36 2.56 -17.86 8.30
C PRO A 36 1.67 -16.72 8.78
N TYR A 37 1.61 -15.59 8.07
CA TYR A 37 0.81 -14.43 8.43
C TYR A 37 0.08 -13.87 7.21
N GLU A 38 -1.08 -13.26 7.43
CA GLU A 38 -1.86 -12.55 6.41
C GLU A 38 -1.75 -11.05 6.65
N ARG A 39 -1.55 -10.28 5.57
CA ARG A 39 -1.64 -8.82 5.56
C ARG A 39 -2.82 -8.39 4.70
N GLN A 40 -3.45 -7.30 5.10
CA GLN A 40 -4.56 -6.72 4.36
C GLN A 40 -4.29 -5.26 4.04
N PHE A 41 -4.69 -4.84 2.85
CA PHE A 41 -4.68 -3.46 2.39
C PHE A 41 -6.04 -3.16 1.78
N CYS A 42 -6.59 -1.99 2.06
CA CYS A 42 -7.85 -1.58 1.45
C CYS A 42 -7.55 -0.76 0.18
N LEU A 43 -8.39 -0.96 -0.84
CA LEU A 43 -8.43 -0.16 -2.05
C LEU A 43 -9.74 0.58 -2.08
N VAL A 44 -9.71 1.88 -2.38
CA VAL A 44 -10.89 2.69 -2.69
C VAL A 44 -10.67 3.22 -4.09
N ARG A 45 -11.53 2.81 -5.04
CA ARG A 45 -11.40 3.18 -6.47
C ARG A 45 -10.00 2.95 -7.03
N GLY A 46 -9.37 1.85 -6.62
CA GLY A 46 -8.04 1.47 -7.09
C GLY A 46 -6.87 2.13 -6.36
N GLU A 47 -7.10 3.00 -5.36
CA GLU A 47 -6.06 3.65 -4.55
C GLU A 47 -5.87 2.95 -3.20
N ILE A 48 -4.63 2.73 -2.79
CA ILE A 48 -4.32 2.10 -1.50
C ILE A 48 -4.67 3.07 -0.37
N THR A 49 -5.67 2.72 0.42
CA THR A 49 -6.33 3.66 1.34
C THR A 49 -6.40 3.07 2.75
N PRO A 50 -6.01 3.81 3.80
CA PRO A 50 -6.25 3.39 5.17
C PRO A 50 -7.71 3.60 5.55
N VAL A 51 -8.37 2.50 5.91
CA VAL A 51 -9.76 2.47 6.39
C VAL A 51 -9.75 2.14 7.88
N LYS A 52 -10.46 2.90 8.71
CA LYS A 52 -10.46 2.83 10.18
C LYS A 52 -10.53 1.40 10.72
N LYS A 53 -11.45 0.59 10.15
CA LYS A 53 -11.70 -0.80 10.56
C LYS A 53 -10.52 -1.74 10.32
N TYR A 54 -9.69 -1.47 9.32
CA TYR A 54 -8.64 -2.40 8.86
C TYR A 54 -7.22 -1.82 9.00
N PHE A 55 -7.09 -0.55 9.37
CA PHE A 55 -5.80 0.08 9.54
C PHE A 55 -5.06 -0.52 10.74
N PRO A 56 -3.81 -1.00 10.56
CA PRO A 56 -3.08 -1.67 11.62
C PRO A 56 -2.45 -0.67 12.58
N GLU A 57 -3.28 -0.08 13.44
CA GLU A 57 -2.92 1.01 14.36
C GLU A 57 -1.70 0.70 15.23
N LYS A 58 -1.62 -0.53 15.75
CA LYS A 58 -0.49 -0.96 16.58
C LYS A 58 0.82 -1.02 15.78
N ASP A 59 0.79 -1.64 14.60
CA ASP A 59 1.98 -1.76 13.74
C ASP A 59 2.46 -0.40 13.24
N PHE A 60 1.53 0.56 13.07
CA PHE A 60 1.86 1.94 12.74
C PHE A 60 2.61 2.63 13.87
N LEU A 61 2.11 2.50 15.12
CA LEU A 61 2.80 3.04 16.29
C LEU A 61 4.18 2.42 16.50
N ASP A 62 4.28 1.09 16.40
CA ASP A 62 5.54 0.37 16.54
C ASP A 62 6.53 0.86 15.47
N TRP A 63 6.07 1.03 14.22
CA TRP A 63 6.90 1.56 13.13
C TRP A 63 7.36 3.00 13.38
N LEU A 64 6.51 3.88 13.93
CA LEU A 64 6.90 5.25 14.28
C LEU A 64 7.98 5.27 15.37
N GLN A 65 7.92 4.35 16.34
CA GLN A 65 8.93 4.22 17.39
C GLN A 65 10.25 3.65 16.84
N GLU A 66 10.18 2.59 16.04
CA GLU A 66 11.34 1.96 15.40
C GLU A 66 12.10 2.94 14.51
N THR A 67 11.37 3.79 13.78
CA THR A 67 11.94 4.82 12.90
C THR A 67 12.30 6.11 13.64
N ARG A 68 12.15 6.16 14.98
CA ARG A 68 12.43 7.32 15.85
C ARG A 68 11.70 8.59 15.41
N ARG A 69 10.50 8.44 14.83
CA ARG A 69 9.62 9.55 14.45
C ARG A 69 8.86 10.11 15.65
N ILE A 70 8.63 9.26 16.65
CA ILE A 70 8.12 9.65 17.96
C ILE A 70 9.03 9.06 19.04
N GLU A 71 9.33 9.83 20.08
CA GLU A 71 9.88 9.28 21.31
C GLU A 71 8.72 8.79 22.16
N PRO A 72 8.70 7.53 22.63
CA PRO A 72 7.55 6.98 23.35
C PRO A 72 7.38 7.71 24.70
N PRO A 73 6.38 8.59 24.84
CA PRO A 73 6.06 9.15 26.14
C PRO A 73 5.28 8.09 26.93
N LEU A 74 5.61 7.91 28.22
CA LEU A 74 4.83 7.07 29.15
C LEU A 74 3.32 7.41 29.16
N ARG A 75 2.93 8.61 28.69
CA ARG A 75 1.54 9.09 28.54
C ARG A 75 0.80 8.46 27.36
N LEU A 76 1.48 8.15 26.26
CA LEU A 76 0.88 7.60 25.05
C LEU A 76 0.27 6.22 25.32
N ASN A 77 0.98 5.36 26.05
CA ASN A 77 0.49 4.04 26.45
C ASN A 77 -0.78 4.12 27.31
N ARG A 78 -0.88 5.10 28.22
CA ARG A 78 -2.06 5.25 29.09
C ARG A 78 -3.29 5.80 28.36
N GLN A 79 -3.09 6.67 27.39
CA GLN A 79 -4.19 7.26 26.60
C GLN A 79 -4.70 6.27 25.53
N LEU A 80 -3.81 5.50 24.90
CA LEU A 80 -4.19 4.49 23.90
C LEU A 80 -4.83 3.22 24.51
N LEU A 81 -4.42 2.81 25.72
CA LEU A 81 -4.95 1.60 26.38
C LEU A 81 -6.23 1.85 27.20
N GLY A 82 -6.62 3.11 27.40
CA GLY A 82 -7.66 3.51 28.36
C GLY A 82 -8.99 3.94 27.76
N SER A 83 -9.15 3.93 26.44
CA SER A 83 -10.43 4.33 25.83
C SER A 83 -10.90 3.31 24.82
N ASP A 84 -12.08 2.75 25.07
CA ASP A 84 -12.84 2.00 24.08
C ASP A 84 -13.51 2.94 23.04
N SER A 85 -13.14 4.23 23.03
CA SER A 85 -13.80 5.30 22.27
C SER A 85 -12.89 6.21 21.45
N LEU A 86 -11.56 6.10 21.53
CA LEU A 86 -10.68 6.95 20.71
C LEU A 86 -10.78 6.50 19.25
N GLY A 87 -10.97 7.50 18.37
CA GLY A 87 -10.84 7.34 16.93
C GLY A 87 -9.44 6.85 16.52
N SER A 88 -9.19 6.83 15.21
CA SER A 88 -7.91 6.36 14.64
C SER A 88 -6.69 6.93 15.39
N VAL A 89 -5.63 6.13 15.59
CA VAL A 89 -4.43 6.59 16.33
C VAL A 89 -3.80 7.80 15.69
N VAL A 90 -3.93 7.96 14.36
CA VAL A 90 -3.51 9.16 13.65
C VAL A 90 -4.19 10.40 14.26
N ALA A 91 -5.49 10.35 14.53
CA ALA A 91 -6.22 11.45 15.17
C ALA A 91 -5.69 11.71 16.59
N VAL A 92 -5.46 10.66 17.37
CA VAL A 92 -4.91 10.77 18.74
C VAL A 92 -3.54 11.45 18.74
N LEU A 93 -2.66 11.09 17.81
CA LEU A 93 -1.33 11.70 17.68
C LEU A 93 -1.41 13.19 17.35
N ILE A 94 -2.40 13.59 16.54
CA ILE A 94 -2.62 14.98 16.16
C ILE A 94 -3.25 15.77 17.32
N GLU A 95 -4.36 15.28 17.88
CA GLU A 95 -5.15 15.96 18.91
C GLU A 95 -4.35 16.21 20.19
N HIS A 96 -3.47 15.28 20.56
CA HIS A 96 -2.59 15.43 21.71
C HIS A 96 -1.26 16.12 21.39
N GLY A 97 -1.06 16.56 20.15
CA GLY A 97 0.12 17.33 19.73
C GLY A 97 1.41 16.53 19.68
N PHE A 98 1.34 15.20 19.55
CA PHE A 98 2.53 14.36 19.34
C PHE A 98 3.10 14.55 17.93
N LEU A 99 2.24 14.78 16.95
CA LEU A 99 2.62 15.09 15.57
C LEU A 99 1.78 16.25 15.03
N PRO A 100 2.38 17.19 14.28
CA PRO A 100 1.64 18.11 13.45
C PRO A 100 0.70 17.36 12.48
N PRO A 101 -0.49 17.91 12.15
CA PRO A 101 -1.44 17.24 11.25
C PRO A 101 -0.82 16.79 9.93
N GLN A 102 -0.10 17.69 9.26
CA GLN A 102 0.51 17.38 7.96
C GLN A 102 1.53 16.23 8.06
N GLU A 103 2.38 16.27 9.09
CA GLU A 103 3.39 15.24 9.31
C GLU A 103 2.76 13.88 9.63
N ALA A 104 1.70 13.85 10.44
CA ALA A 104 0.97 12.62 10.73
C ALA A 104 0.39 11.98 9.45
N LEU A 105 -0.23 12.79 8.57
CA LEU A 105 -0.77 12.33 7.30
C LEU A 105 0.33 11.79 6.36
N GLU A 106 1.47 12.48 6.28
CA GLU A 106 2.62 12.04 5.49
C GLU A 106 3.20 10.72 6.00
N LEU A 107 3.38 10.59 7.32
CA LEU A 107 3.87 9.37 7.95
C LEU A 107 2.91 8.19 7.78
N THR A 108 1.60 8.41 7.82
CA THR A 108 0.61 7.37 7.50
C THR A 108 0.78 6.87 6.06
N ARG A 109 1.01 7.78 5.10
CA ARG A 109 1.27 7.40 3.70
C ARG A 109 2.59 6.64 3.55
N GLU A 110 3.65 7.12 4.19
CA GLU A 110 4.96 6.47 4.18
C GLU A 110 4.91 5.07 4.76
N PHE A 111 4.20 4.89 5.88
CA PHE A 111 3.98 3.59 6.51
C PHE A 111 3.28 2.62 5.56
N LEU A 112 2.15 3.01 4.96
CA LEU A 112 1.43 2.15 4.01
C LEU A 112 2.29 1.77 2.82
N ALA A 113 2.99 2.74 2.24
CA ALA A 113 3.89 2.50 1.12
C ALA A 113 5.01 1.54 1.52
N ALA A 114 5.66 1.77 2.66
CA ALA A 114 6.75 0.92 3.15
C ALA A 114 6.26 -0.53 3.31
N ARG A 115 5.17 -0.73 4.06
CA ARG A 115 4.62 -2.07 4.33
C ARG A 115 4.20 -2.81 3.07
N LEU A 116 3.59 -2.12 2.09
CA LEU A 116 3.18 -2.79 0.85
C LEU A 116 4.38 -3.13 -0.04
N THR A 117 5.36 -2.22 -0.13
CA THR A 117 6.54 -2.42 -0.99
C THR A 117 7.47 -3.53 -0.51
N ASP A 118 7.46 -3.88 0.78
CA ASP A 118 8.22 -5.00 1.32
C ASP A 118 7.85 -6.35 0.66
N TYR A 119 6.65 -6.44 0.06
CA TYR A 119 6.16 -7.66 -0.61
C TYR A 119 6.46 -7.72 -2.10
N PHE A 120 7.09 -6.69 -2.69
CA PHE A 120 7.29 -6.59 -4.14
C PHE A 120 8.35 -7.57 -4.69
N ASN A 121 9.28 -8.03 -3.85
CA ASN A 121 10.33 -8.96 -4.21
C ASN A 121 9.93 -10.45 -4.04
N LEU A 122 8.76 -10.72 -3.47
CA LEU A 122 8.35 -12.07 -3.11
C LEU A 122 7.64 -12.74 -4.29
N PHE A 123 8.23 -13.84 -4.78
CA PHE A 123 7.71 -14.59 -5.93
C PHE A 123 6.51 -15.50 -5.59
N GLU A 124 6.28 -15.81 -4.31
CA GLU A 124 5.28 -16.79 -3.86
C GLU A 124 4.18 -16.20 -2.96
N VAL A 125 3.89 -14.90 -3.07
CA VAL A 125 2.79 -14.30 -2.29
C VAL A 125 1.47 -14.73 -2.88
N ARG A 126 0.64 -15.41 -2.07
CA ARG A 126 -0.76 -15.66 -2.46
C ARG A 126 -1.55 -14.37 -2.30
N LEU A 127 -2.21 -13.97 -3.38
CA LEU A 127 -3.01 -12.75 -3.45
C LEU A 127 -4.48 -13.12 -3.60
N SER A 128 -5.33 -12.50 -2.79
CA SER A 128 -6.79 -12.55 -2.96
C SER A 128 -7.39 -11.17 -2.79
N PHE A 129 -8.48 -10.92 -3.50
CA PHE A 129 -9.21 -9.66 -3.43
C PHE A 129 -10.68 -9.92 -3.15
N GLU A 130 -11.23 -9.17 -2.20
CA GLU A 130 -12.64 -9.23 -1.81
C GLU A 130 -13.24 -7.84 -2.03
N GLU A 131 -14.24 -7.75 -2.91
CA GLU A 131 -14.93 -6.48 -3.17
C GLU A 131 -15.69 -6.02 -1.92
N GLU A 132 -15.50 -4.76 -1.54
CA GLU A 132 -16.15 -4.12 -0.42
C GLU A 132 -16.23 -2.62 -0.70
N GLU A 133 -17.38 -2.03 -0.40
CA GLU A 133 -17.56 -0.58 -0.46
C GLU A 133 -17.30 0.01 0.93
N PHE A 134 -16.61 1.13 0.96
CA PHE A 134 -16.25 1.84 2.18
C PHE A 134 -16.93 3.20 2.17
N ALA A 135 -17.51 3.58 3.31
CA ALA A 135 -18.10 4.90 3.45
C ALA A 135 -16.99 5.97 3.59
N GLU A 136 -17.25 7.21 3.17
CA GLU A 136 -16.22 8.27 3.21
C GLU A 136 -15.74 8.56 4.64
N GLU A 137 -16.62 8.39 5.64
CA GLU A 137 -16.29 8.62 7.06
C GLU A 137 -15.37 7.53 7.63
N GLU A 138 -15.25 6.38 6.96
CA GLU A 138 -14.37 5.27 7.35
C GLU A 138 -12.94 5.47 6.85
N VAL A 139 -12.73 6.33 5.86
CA VAL A 139 -11.41 6.62 5.29
C VAL A 139 -10.63 7.53 6.25
N VAL A 140 -9.45 7.09 6.67
CA VAL A 140 -8.59 7.86 7.58
C VAL A 140 -7.95 9.03 6.84
N ILE A 141 -7.38 8.75 5.67
CA ILE A 141 -6.75 9.74 4.79
C ILE A 141 -6.99 9.37 3.32
N LYS A 142 -6.90 10.36 2.42
CA LYS A 142 -6.94 10.11 0.98
C LYS A 142 -5.90 9.06 0.57
N GLY A 143 -6.33 8.12 -0.27
CA GLY A 143 -5.53 7.01 -0.76
C GLY A 143 -4.24 7.43 -1.47
N LEU A 144 -3.30 6.49 -1.49
CA LEU A 144 -2.07 6.59 -2.26
C LEU A 144 -2.36 6.20 -3.71
N PHE A 145 -1.84 7.01 -4.63
CA PHE A 145 -1.90 6.69 -6.04
C PHE A 145 -1.10 5.41 -6.32
N THR A 146 -1.81 4.36 -6.72
CA THR A 146 -1.25 3.01 -6.87
C THR A 146 -0.10 2.93 -7.88
N PRO A 147 -0.14 3.59 -9.05
CA PRO A 147 1.00 3.61 -9.98
C PRO A 147 2.28 4.18 -9.37
N ASP A 148 2.19 5.27 -8.60
CA ASP A 148 3.34 5.84 -7.90
C ASP A 148 3.92 4.85 -6.88
N LEU A 149 3.05 4.16 -6.15
CA LEU A 149 3.47 3.14 -5.19
C LEU A 149 4.18 1.99 -5.89
N ILE A 150 3.69 1.58 -7.06
CA ILE A 150 4.31 0.53 -7.88
C ILE A 150 5.73 0.95 -8.29
N LEU A 151 5.89 2.16 -8.80
CA LEU A 151 7.20 2.72 -9.20
C LEU A 151 8.15 2.84 -8.00
N ARG A 152 7.66 3.31 -6.85
CA ARG A 152 8.44 3.36 -5.60
C ARG A 152 8.92 1.98 -5.18
N GLY A 153 8.06 0.97 -5.29
CA GLY A 153 8.41 -0.42 -5.01
C GLY A 153 9.52 -0.93 -5.92
N PHE A 154 9.41 -0.72 -7.22
CA PHE A 154 10.48 -1.09 -8.17
C PHE A 154 11.80 -0.36 -7.88
N ARG A 155 11.77 0.94 -7.57
CA ARG A 155 12.99 1.70 -7.21
C ARG A 155 13.68 1.16 -5.96
N ARG A 156 12.96 0.53 -5.02
CA ARG A 156 13.53 -0.11 -3.83
C ARG A 156 14.17 -1.47 -4.11
N LEU A 157 13.83 -2.10 -5.23
CA LEU A 157 14.45 -3.36 -5.66
C LEU A 157 15.86 -3.05 -6.21
N ASN A 158 16.84 -2.85 -5.31
CA ASN A 158 18.25 -2.56 -5.62
C ASN A 158 19.00 -3.67 -6.37
N ARG A 159 18.30 -4.60 -7.03
CA ARG A 159 18.88 -5.73 -7.77
C ARG A 159 18.11 -5.95 -9.07
N LEU A 160 18.46 -5.14 -10.08
CA LEU A 160 18.07 -5.38 -11.48
C LEU A 160 18.39 -6.82 -11.91
N ASP A 161 19.37 -7.48 -11.29
CA ASP A 161 19.73 -8.88 -11.53
C ASP A 161 18.54 -9.84 -11.46
N HIS A 162 17.56 -9.63 -10.58
CA HIS A 162 16.38 -10.48 -10.46
C HIS A 162 15.29 -10.15 -11.49
N LEU A 163 15.29 -8.91 -12.01
CA LEU A 163 14.39 -8.46 -13.08
C LEU A 163 14.99 -8.66 -14.47
N SER A 164 16.28 -8.96 -14.59
CA SER A 164 17.00 -9.18 -15.86
C SER A 164 16.31 -10.18 -16.79
N ARG A 165 15.67 -11.22 -16.23
CA ARG A 165 14.91 -12.22 -16.98
C ARG A 165 13.62 -11.69 -17.61
N PHE A 166 13.13 -10.56 -17.12
CA PHE A 166 11.92 -9.87 -17.59
C PHE A 166 12.24 -8.58 -18.34
N LEU A 167 13.52 -8.17 -18.38
CA LEU A 167 13.98 -7.05 -19.18
C LEU A 167 14.25 -7.50 -20.62
N PRO A 168 13.92 -6.67 -21.62
CA PRO A 168 14.29 -6.94 -23.02
C PRO A 168 15.80 -7.08 -23.16
N ALA A 169 16.25 -7.87 -24.14
CA ALA A 169 17.68 -7.96 -24.43
C ALA A 169 18.24 -6.59 -24.89
N GLU A 170 19.53 -6.30 -24.64
CA GLU A 170 20.17 -5.00 -24.97
C GLU A 170 19.97 -4.49 -26.41
N LYS A 171 19.63 -5.39 -27.35
CA LYS A 171 19.46 -5.08 -28.78
C LYS A 171 18.03 -5.25 -29.28
N GLU A 172 17.07 -5.46 -28.37
CA GLU A 172 15.68 -5.67 -28.73
C GLU A 172 14.99 -4.34 -29.00
N LEU A 173 14.38 -4.20 -30.18
CA LEU A 173 13.72 -2.97 -30.59
C LEU A 173 12.36 -2.87 -29.89
N ILE A 174 12.29 -2.09 -28.82
CA ILE A 174 11.05 -1.90 -28.05
C ILE A 174 10.14 -0.93 -28.80
N VAL A 175 9.19 -1.47 -29.57
CA VAL A 175 8.11 -0.67 -30.17
C VAL A 175 7.06 -0.40 -29.08
N ARG A 176 7.11 0.79 -28.48
CA ARG A 176 6.19 1.16 -27.41
C ARG A 176 4.89 1.71 -27.98
N GLN A 177 3.81 0.92 -27.93
CA GLN A 177 2.46 1.47 -28.02
C GLN A 177 2.14 2.13 -26.68
N VAL A 178 2.01 3.45 -26.67
CA VAL A 178 1.61 4.19 -25.47
C VAL A 178 0.15 3.84 -25.17
N PRO A 179 -0.14 3.15 -24.05
CA PRO A 179 -1.51 2.80 -23.72
C PRO A 179 -2.32 4.08 -23.45
N SER A 180 -3.63 4.04 -23.71
CA SER A 180 -4.52 5.20 -23.52
C SER A 180 -4.50 5.76 -22.09
N TYR A 181 -4.19 4.93 -21.10
CA TYR A 181 -4.07 5.34 -19.69
C TYR A 181 -2.79 6.12 -19.37
N ALA A 182 -1.79 6.19 -20.26
CA ALA A 182 -0.54 6.91 -20.00
C ALA A 182 -0.77 8.42 -19.72
N ARG A 183 -1.80 9.01 -20.32
CA ARG A 183 -2.21 10.40 -20.04
C ARG A 183 -2.75 10.61 -18.62
N LYS A 184 -3.20 9.55 -17.95
CA LYS A 184 -3.74 9.60 -16.59
C LYS A 184 -2.67 9.43 -15.50
N LEU A 185 -1.44 9.07 -15.88
CA LEU A 185 -0.39 8.74 -14.91
C LEU A 185 0.40 9.97 -14.42
N ASP A 186 0.18 11.16 -15.01
CA ASP A 186 0.85 12.44 -14.68
C ASP A 186 2.39 12.32 -14.46
N LEU A 187 3.01 11.36 -15.14
CA LEU A 187 4.42 11.03 -14.98
C LEU A 187 5.29 12.14 -15.55
N ARG A 188 6.34 12.54 -14.83
CA ARG A 188 7.34 13.46 -15.38
C ARG A 188 8.09 12.76 -16.50
N THR A 189 8.55 13.52 -17.50
CA THR A 189 9.28 13.01 -18.67
C THR A 189 10.35 11.95 -18.32
N PRO A 190 11.28 12.15 -17.34
CA PRO A 190 12.26 11.11 -17.00
C PRO A 190 11.68 9.84 -16.34
N GLU A 191 10.45 9.87 -15.83
CA GLU A 191 9.78 8.70 -15.24
C GLU A 191 9.14 7.79 -16.30
N LEU A 192 8.99 8.28 -17.53
CA LEU A 192 8.70 7.47 -18.70
C LEU A 192 9.94 6.68 -19.19
N TYR A 193 11.14 7.07 -18.73
CA TYR A 193 12.44 6.54 -19.14
C TYR A 193 13.24 6.03 -17.94
N LEU A 194 12.70 5.07 -17.19
CA LEU A 194 13.57 4.25 -16.34
C LEU A 194 14.12 3.11 -17.20
N TRP A 195 15.42 3.21 -17.48
CA TRP A 195 16.27 2.14 -18.00
C TRP A 195 16.71 1.24 -16.85
#